data_AF-K0RQI1-F1
#
_entry.id   AF-K0RQI1-F1
#
_cell.length_a   1.000
_cell.length_b   1.000
_cell.length_c   1.000
_cell.angle_alpha   90.00
_cell.angle_beta   90.00
_cell.angle_gamma   90.00
#
_symmetry.space_group_name_H-M   'P 1'
#
loop_
_entity.id
_entity.type
_entity.pdbx_description
1 polymer ?
#
loop_
_entity_poly.entity_id
_entity_poly.type
_entity_poly.pdbx_seq_one_letter_code
_entity_poly.pdbx_strand_id
1 'polypeptide(L)'
;MTTLDLVSDLSWAEEIGGRRRAVMSNEAAAIAQAAGSAAAQVAVESADQAARSLQQRLMASGHGRPEIDRCPICFDLVELPMHKNSKVKACCMKRVCDGCDLAAAQRG
;
A
#
# COMPACT_ATOMS: atom_id res chain seq x y z
N MET A 1 43.42 9.74 15.09
CA MET A 1 43.53 11.20 15.24
C MET A 1 43.08 11.83 13.94
N THR A 2 41.77 11.98 13.75
CA THR A 2 40.83 13.01 14.24
C THR A 2 40.77 14.19 13.30
N THR A 3 39.63 14.32 12.66
CA THR A 3 39.08 15.48 11.94
C THR A 3 39.11 16.81 12.73
N LEU A 4 39.71 16.83 13.92
CA LEU A 4 39.97 18.00 14.75
C LEU A 4 41.15 18.84 14.26
N ASP A 5 42.11 18.27 13.52
CA ASP A 5 43.31 19.00 13.11
C ASP A 5 43.07 20.00 11.95
N LEU A 6 41.95 19.91 11.23
CA LEU A 6 41.57 20.87 10.18
C LEU A 6 40.80 22.10 10.71
N VAL A 7 40.31 22.07 11.95
CA VAL A 7 39.52 23.17 12.53
C VAL A 7 40.43 24.22 13.20
N SER A 8 41.68 23.89 13.54
CA SER A 8 42.62 24.81 14.20
C SER A 8 43.17 25.91 13.29
N ASP A 9 43.29 25.70 11.97
CA ASP A 9 43.85 26.73 11.06
C ASP A 9 42.83 27.80 10.64
N LEU A 10 41.53 27.60 10.86
CA LEU A 10 40.51 28.60 10.50
C LEU A 10 40.24 29.66 11.58
N SER A 11 40.83 29.54 12.76
CA SER A 11 40.62 30.50 13.86
C SER A 11 41.36 31.84 13.68
N TRP A 12 42.24 32.00 12.67
CA TRP A 12 43.13 33.16 12.55
C TRP A 12 42.77 34.17 11.44
N ALA A 13 41.65 34.01 10.74
CA ALA A 13 41.27 34.88 9.62
C ALA A 13 39.98 35.69 9.84
N GLU A 14 39.53 35.86 11.08
CA GLU A 14 38.21 36.42 11.40
C GLU A 14 38.22 37.87 11.92
N GLU A 15 39.28 38.65 11.67
CA GLU A 15 39.35 40.02 12.20
C GLU A 15 39.97 41.09 11.28
N ILE A 16 39.54 41.18 10.01
CA ILE A 16 39.66 42.44 9.25
C ILE A 16 38.43 42.65 8.35
N GLY A 17 37.53 43.55 8.76
CA GLY A 17 36.58 44.22 7.83
C GLY A 17 35.12 43.78 7.93
N GLY A 18 34.30 44.61 8.56
CA GLY A 18 32.87 44.41 8.76
C GLY A 18 32.06 44.27 7.48
N ARG A 19 31.78 43.02 7.10
CA ARG A 19 30.66 42.61 6.25
C ARG A 19 30.27 41.20 6.66
N ARG A 20 29.29 41.06 7.56
CA ARG A 20 28.64 39.77 7.83
C ARG A 20 27.88 39.33 6.57
N ARG A 21 28.58 38.75 5.60
CA ARG A 21 27.95 37.83 4.66
C ARG A 21 27.92 36.50 5.40
N ALA A 22 26.74 36.09 5.86
CA ALA A 22 26.52 34.68 6.16
C ALA A 22 26.72 33.93 4.83
N VAL A 23 27.94 33.51 4.54
CA VAL A 23 28.20 32.57 3.46
C VAL A 23 27.73 31.25 4.03
N MET A 24 26.44 30.96 3.86
CA MET A 24 25.97 29.59 3.92
C MET A 24 26.74 28.84 2.84
N SER A 25 27.80 28.14 3.20
CA SER A 25 28.55 27.31 2.26
C SER A 25 27.56 26.34 1.63
N ASN A 26 27.45 26.37 0.30
CA ASN A 26 26.48 25.58 -0.47
C ASN A 26 26.56 24.08 -0.11
N GLU A 27 27.73 23.62 0.32
CA GLU A 27 27.99 22.27 0.83
C GLU A 27 27.22 21.95 2.11
N ALA A 28 27.16 22.87 3.08
CA ALA A 28 26.38 22.68 4.30
C ALA A 28 24.87 22.64 4.00
N ALA A 29 24.41 23.44 3.04
CA ALA A 29 23.03 23.40 2.56
C ALA A 29 22.73 22.09 1.81
N ALA A 30 23.67 21.58 1.00
CA ALA A 30 23.55 20.31 0.28
C ALA A 30 23.51 19.10 1.24
N ILE A 31 24.33 19.11 2.30
CA ILE A 31 24.32 18.07 3.34
C ILE A 31 22.97 18.07 4.08
N ALA A 32 22.45 19.25 4.43
CA ALA A 32 21.14 19.37 5.09
C ALA A 32 19.99 18.89 4.18
N GLN A 33 20.04 19.21 2.89
CA GLN A 33 19.05 18.73 1.90
C GLN A 33 19.12 17.21 1.72
N ALA A 34 20.32 16.64 1.63
CA ALA A 34 20.53 15.20 1.50
C ALA A 34 20.03 14.44 2.75
N ALA A 35 20.25 15.00 3.94
CA ALA A 35 19.70 14.45 5.18
C ALA A 35 18.16 14.51 5.20
N GLY A 36 17.58 15.61 4.70
CA GLY A 36 16.13 15.75 4.53
C GLY A 36 15.53 14.74 3.55
N SER A 37 16.18 14.50 2.41
CA SER A 37 15.74 13.49 1.44
C SER A 37 15.87 12.07 1.98
N ALA A 38 16.95 11.77 2.70
CA ALA A 38 17.13 10.46 3.33
C ALA A 38 16.06 10.18 4.39
N ALA A 39 15.73 11.17 5.23
CA ALA A 39 14.65 11.05 6.20
C ALA A 39 13.28 10.85 5.52
N ALA A 40 13.02 11.57 4.42
CA ALA A 40 11.80 11.39 3.64
C ALA A 40 11.74 9.99 3.00
N GLN A 41 12.85 9.48 2.48
CA GLN A 41 12.93 8.14 1.89
C GLN A 41 12.65 7.05 2.94
N VAL A 42 13.26 7.16 4.12
CA VAL A 42 13.02 6.22 5.24
C VAL A 42 11.55 6.25 5.67
N ALA A 43 10.94 7.44 5.70
CA ALA A 43 9.52 7.56 6.02
C ALA A 43 8.63 6.86 4.97
N VAL A 44 8.91 7.05 3.68
CA VAL A 44 8.19 6.38 2.59
C VAL A 44 8.34 4.87 2.68
N GLU A 45 9.55 4.34 2.85
CA GLU A 45 9.78 2.90 2.98
C GLU A 45 9.05 2.30 4.18
N SER A 46 9.02 3.02 5.31
CA SER A 46 8.28 2.60 6.50
C SER A 46 6.77 2.53 6.26
N ALA A 47 6.22 3.49 5.52
CA ALA A 47 4.81 3.53 5.14
C ALA A 47 4.45 2.40 4.17
N ASP A 48 5.30 2.13 3.18
CA ASP A 48 5.14 1.02 2.25
C ASP A 48 5.20 -0.34 2.95
N GLN A 49 6.08 -0.48 3.94
CA GLN A 49 6.16 -1.69 4.75
C GLN A 49 4.91 -1.88 5.61
N ALA A 50 4.39 -0.79 6.21
CA ALA A 50 3.14 -0.82 6.95
C ALA A 50 1.96 -1.20 6.04
N ALA A 51 1.86 -0.61 4.85
CA ALA A 51 0.83 -0.92 3.86
C ALA A 51 0.87 -2.39 3.43
N ARG A 52 2.06 -2.92 3.12
CA ARG A 52 2.25 -4.33 2.77
C ARG A 52 1.83 -5.26 3.91
N SER A 53 2.20 -4.94 5.15
CA SER A 53 1.81 -5.73 6.32
C SER A 53 0.30 -5.72 6.56
N LEU A 54 -0.35 -4.57 6.35
CA LEU A 54 -1.80 -4.44 6.46
C LEU A 54 -2.50 -5.26 5.37
N GLN A 55 -2.05 -5.15 4.12
CA GLN A 55 -2.58 -5.93 3.00
C GLN A 55 -2.48 -7.44 3.27
N GLN A 56 -1.33 -7.92 3.75
CA GLN A 56 -1.13 -9.33 4.10
C GLN A 56 -2.12 -9.79 5.19
N ARG A 57 -2.30 -8.98 6.24
CA ARG A 57 -3.25 -9.28 7.32
C ARG A 57 -4.69 -9.33 6.80
N LEU A 58 -5.08 -8.39 5.94
CA LEU A 58 -6.41 -8.37 5.34
C LEU A 58 -6.65 -9.62 4.48
N MET A 59 -5.69 -9.99 3.64
CA MET A 59 -5.75 -11.20 2.81
C MET A 59 -5.82 -12.49 3.65
N ALA A 60 -5.10 -12.54 4.77
CA ALA A 60 -5.10 -13.69 5.68
C ALA A 60 -6.36 -13.78 6.57
N SER A 61 -7.00 -12.64 6.85
CA SER A 61 -8.20 -12.58 7.69
C SER A 61 -9.51 -12.90 6.96
N GLY A 62 -9.47 -12.99 5.63
CA GLY A 62 -10.63 -13.33 4.81
C GLY A 62 -11.14 -14.74 5.09
N HIS A 63 -12.46 -14.91 5.13
CA HIS A 63 -13.08 -16.23 5.15
C HIS A 63 -13.16 -16.76 3.71
N GLY A 64 -12.75 -18.01 3.50
CA GLY A 64 -12.90 -18.67 2.20
C GLY A 64 -14.38 -18.74 1.79
N ARG A 65 -14.65 -18.52 0.50
CA ARG A 65 -15.99 -18.75 -0.06
C ARG A 65 -16.25 -20.27 -0.10
N PRO A 66 -17.34 -20.80 0.48
CA PRO A 66 -17.64 -22.22 0.40
C PRO A 66 -17.77 -22.69 -1.05
N GLU A 67 -17.27 -23.89 -1.34
CA GLU A 67 -17.39 -24.49 -2.67
C GLU A 67 -18.84 -24.73 -3.12
N ILE A 68 -19.75 -24.86 -2.15
CA ILE A 68 -21.20 -25.05 -2.33
C ILE A 68 -21.88 -23.81 -2.94
N ASP A 69 -21.14 -22.71 -3.10
CA ASP A 69 -21.66 -21.46 -3.63
C ASP A 69 -21.62 -21.36 -5.16
N ARG A 70 -21.22 -22.45 -5.83
CA ARG A 70 -21.26 -22.54 -7.30
C ARG A 70 -22.63 -22.98 -7.80
N CYS A 71 -23.08 -22.37 -8.89
CA CYS A 71 -24.24 -22.84 -9.64
C CYS A 71 -23.88 -24.17 -10.36
N PRO A 72 -24.68 -25.24 -10.23
CA PRO A 72 -24.39 -26.54 -10.86
C PRO A 72 -24.61 -26.54 -12.38
N ILE A 73 -25.13 -25.46 -12.96
CA ILE A 73 -25.41 -25.34 -14.40
C ILE A 73 -24.27 -24.61 -15.12
N CYS A 74 -23.84 -23.44 -14.61
CA CYS A 74 -22.76 -22.66 -15.21
C CYS A 74 -21.40 -22.80 -14.51
N PHE A 75 -21.34 -23.46 -13.35
CA PHE A 75 -20.15 -23.61 -12.51
C PHE A 75 -19.55 -22.30 -11.96
N ASP A 76 -20.21 -21.17 -12.19
CA ASP A 76 -19.82 -19.87 -11.64
C ASP A 76 -20.21 -19.73 -10.16
N LEU A 77 -19.44 -18.93 -9.44
CA LEU A 77 -19.77 -18.52 -8.07
C LEU A 77 -20.97 -17.59 -8.08
N VAL A 78 -21.98 -17.89 -7.26
CA VAL A 78 -23.12 -16.99 -7.05
C VAL A 78 -22.64 -15.74 -6.31
N GLU A 79 -22.95 -14.56 -6.86
CA GLU A 79 -22.63 -13.27 -6.25
C GLU A 79 -23.24 -13.13 -4.85
N LEU A 80 -22.56 -12.44 -3.94
CA LEU A 80 -23.12 -12.12 -2.62
C LEU A 80 -24.12 -10.96 -2.74
N PRO A 81 -25.25 -10.99 -2.01
CA PRO A 81 -25.69 -12.05 -1.11
C PRO A 81 -26.42 -13.19 -1.85
N MET A 82 -26.00 -14.44 -1.62
CA MET A 82 -26.49 -15.59 -2.41
C MET A 82 -28.00 -15.77 -2.46
N HIS A 83 -28.70 -15.51 -1.35
CA HIS A 83 -30.15 -15.71 -1.29
C HIS A 83 -30.94 -14.75 -2.19
N LYS A 84 -30.29 -13.65 -2.64
CA LYS A 84 -30.88 -12.70 -3.58
C LYS A 84 -30.53 -13.00 -5.04
N ASN A 85 -29.38 -13.65 -5.26
CA ASN A 85 -28.82 -13.90 -6.60
C ASN A 85 -28.96 -15.38 -7.04
N SER A 86 -29.67 -16.19 -6.26
CA SER A 86 -29.92 -17.60 -6.56
C SER A 86 -31.14 -18.14 -5.82
N LYS A 87 -31.71 -19.23 -6.33
CA LYS A 87 -32.88 -19.91 -5.76
C LYS A 87 -32.63 -21.40 -5.61
N VAL A 88 -33.17 -22.01 -4.55
CA VAL A 88 -33.23 -23.46 -4.42
C VAL A 88 -34.43 -23.97 -5.20
N LYS A 89 -34.19 -24.87 -6.15
CA LYS A 89 -35.25 -25.46 -6.99
C LYS A 89 -35.86 -26.68 -6.30
N ALA A 90 -37.18 -26.70 -6.15
CA ALA A 90 -37.89 -27.80 -5.49
C ALA A 90 -37.75 -29.14 -6.24
N CYS A 91 -37.57 -29.13 -7.56
CA CYS A 91 -37.46 -30.34 -8.37
C CYS A 91 -36.19 -31.17 -8.11
N CYS A 92 -35.12 -30.55 -7.60
CA CYS A 92 -33.83 -31.22 -7.42
C CYS A 92 -33.09 -30.82 -6.14
N MET A 93 -33.67 -29.91 -5.36
CA MET A 93 -33.09 -29.33 -4.14
C MET A 93 -31.69 -28.72 -4.35
N LYS A 94 -31.40 -28.29 -5.59
CA LYS A 94 -30.16 -27.60 -5.95
C LYS A 94 -30.37 -26.09 -5.97
N ARG A 95 -29.34 -25.35 -5.56
CA ARG A 95 -29.28 -23.89 -5.71
C ARG A 95 -28.82 -23.53 -7.12
N VAL A 96 -29.55 -22.65 -7.80
CA VAL A 96 -29.28 -22.22 -9.18
C VAL A 96 -29.22 -20.69 -9.21
N CYS A 97 -28.23 -20.10 -9.89
CA CYS A 97 -28.13 -18.65 -10.02
C CYS A 97 -29.29 -18.07 -10.86
N ASP A 98 -29.66 -16.82 -10.62
CA ASP A 98 -30.78 -16.19 -11.34
C ASP A 98 -30.56 -16.09 -12.85
N GLY A 99 -29.29 -16.02 -13.29
CA GLY A 99 -28.95 -16.06 -14.71
C GLY A 99 -29.35 -17.38 -15.37
N CYS A 100 -29.00 -18.52 -14.77
CA CYS A 100 -29.44 -19.83 -15.26
C CYS A 100 -30.95 -20.03 -15.09
N ASP A 101 -31.56 -19.48 -14.03
CA ASP A 101 -33.01 -19.49 -13.85
C ASP A 101 -33.73 -18.77 -15.00
N LEU A 102 -33.28 -17.55 -15.31
CA LEU A 102 -33.80 -16.75 -16.41
C LEU A 102 -33.59 -17.43 -17.76
N ALA A 103 -32.40 -18.00 -17.99
CA ALA A 103 -32.08 -18.71 -19.22
C ALA A 103 -32.95 -19.96 -19.40
N ALA A 104 -33.29 -20.67 -18.32
CA ALA A 104 -34.22 -21.79 -18.37
C ALA A 104 -35.64 -21.31 -18.70
N ALA A 105 -36.13 -20.28 -18.00
CA ALA A 105 -37.47 -19.71 -18.22
C ALA A 105 -37.69 -19.22 -19.66
N GLN A 106 -36.64 -18.70 -20.31
CA GLN A 106 -36.70 -18.26 -21.71
C GLN A 106 -36.76 -19.41 -22.72
N ARG A 107 -36.34 -20.62 -22.35
CA ARG A 107 -36.33 -21.79 -23.24
C ARG A 107 -37.67 -22.55 -23.24
N GLY A 108 -38.55 -22.31 -22.29
CA GLY A 108 -39.83 -23.01 -22.09
C GLY A 108 -39.68 -24.17 -21.11
#